data_AF-A0A4U0UZU5-F1
#
_entry.id   AF-A0A4U0UZU5-F1
#
_cell.length_a   1.000
_cell.length_b   1.000
_cell.length_c   1.000
_cell.angle_alpha   90.00
_cell.angle_beta   90.00
_cell.angle_gamma   90.00
#
_symmetry.space_group_name_H-M   'P 1'
#
loop_
_entity.id
_entity.type
_entity.pdbx_description
1 polymer ?
#
loop_
_entity_poly.entity_id
_entity_poly.type
_entity_poly.pdbx_seq_one_letter_code
_entity_poly.pdbx_strand_id
1 'polypeptide(L)'
;MASVKVGGLDCRLEYLNEGGANFIFRIRPTEDAGELPTRLRKKLLRLRKHITIEPEDLLAGHQEWQAIFQPENLIEHDLVTLQADAVAAINDLIREATRRSSRRVGDLWPGGTHGVLVTDMSAGQNELLIELKSKWLAQSPNASRSATRCRTCALRAKRAAEGAIITATDARGICPLDLASDDLCIRRLAAARLTDDPRAMEYLVGPEAQSLFRTLREHQQDWDPVGVLMASGDSTLRSLSKAMTIRDCTLFVLVRANDKIEARLGDLDMKELDKLAKWRATEQGLIDGEWYMGAADSICALSRVK
;
A
#
# COMPACT_ATOMS: atom_id res chain seq x y z
N MET A 1 16.25 11.49 18.17
CA MET A 1 16.92 11.42 16.86
C MET A 1 18.29 10.80 17.07
N ALA A 2 18.76 9.94 16.18
CA ALA A 2 20.07 9.27 16.34
C ALA A 2 20.96 9.52 15.14
N SER A 3 22.25 9.71 15.39
CA SER A 3 23.26 9.86 14.34
C SER A 3 23.71 8.47 13.88
N VAL A 4 23.56 8.19 12.59
CA VAL A 4 23.91 6.91 11.96
C VAL A 4 24.47 7.17 10.58
N LYS A 5 25.48 6.40 10.15
CA LYS A 5 25.95 6.45 8.76
C LYS A 5 25.00 5.71 7.83
N VAL A 6 24.51 6.42 6.81
CA VAL A 6 23.65 5.90 5.75
C VAL A 6 24.37 6.12 4.41
N GLY A 7 24.73 5.05 3.72
CA GLY A 7 25.52 5.12 2.48
C GLY A 7 26.92 5.69 2.71
N GLY A 8 27.49 5.51 3.91
CA GLY A 8 28.78 6.08 4.32
C GLY A 8 28.72 7.53 4.80
N LEU A 9 27.55 8.17 4.81
CA LEU A 9 27.37 9.58 5.19
C LEU A 9 26.73 9.70 6.57
N ASP A 10 27.30 10.55 7.43
CA ASP A 10 26.71 10.85 8.73
C ASP A 10 25.37 11.58 8.57
N CYS A 11 24.30 10.95 9.06
CA CYS A 11 22.94 11.46 8.99
C CYS A 11 22.26 11.35 10.35
N ARG A 12 21.23 12.17 10.58
CA ARG A 12 20.31 11.99 11.71
C ARG A 12 19.06 11.26 11.25
N LEU A 13 18.64 10.26 12.00
CA LEU A 13 17.40 9.52 11.77
C LEU A 13 16.30 9.97 12.72
N GLU A 14 15.12 10.16 12.17
CA GLU A 14 13.88 10.49 12.86
C GLU A 14 12.85 9.39 12.56
N TYR A 15 12.33 8.72 13.58
CA TYR A 15 11.25 7.74 13.40
C TYR A 15 10.03 8.43 12.80
N LEU A 16 9.50 7.90 11.68
CA LEU A 16 8.34 8.46 11.00
C LEU A 16 7.09 7.61 11.23
N ASN A 17 7.15 6.32 10.88
CA ASN A 17 6.02 5.41 10.97
C ASN A 17 6.48 3.94 10.90
N GLU A 18 5.54 3.00 11.07
CA GLU A 18 5.77 1.58 10.84
C GLU A 18 4.54 0.88 10.25
N GLY A 19 4.82 -0.13 9.42
CA GLY A 19 3.85 -1.09 8.94
C GLY A 19 3.90 -2.40 9.72
N GLY A 20 3.26 -3.44 9.17
CA GLY A 20 3.38 -4.79 9.72
C GLY A 20 4.76 -5.41 9.52
N ALA A 21 5.51 -5.00 8.49
CA ALA A 21 6.77 -5.63 8.09
C ALA A 21 7.96 -4.66 8.09
N ASN A 22 7.74 -3.36 8.27
CA ASN A 22 8.76 -2.34 8.03
C ASN A 22 8.69 -1.21 9.07
N PHE A 23 9.86 -0.66 9.40
CA PHE A 23 10.03 0.66 10.02
C PHE A 23 10.40 1.67 8.95
N ILE A 24 9.92 2.91 9.09
CA ILE A 24 10.20 4.03 8.19
C ILE A 24 10.79 5.18 9.00
N PHE A 25 11.92 5.68 8.54
CA PHE A 25 12.65 6.79 9.15
C PHE A 25 12.82 7.91 8.13
N ARG A 26 12.69 9.15 8.60
CA ARG A 26 13.13 10.33 7.86
C ARG A 26 14.63 10.52 8.07
N ILE A 27 15.33 10.81 6.97
CA ILE A 27 16.76 11.14 6.98
C ILE A 27 16.88 12.65 7.08
N ARG A 28 17.72 13.13 8.00
CA ARG A 28 18.01 14.54 8.23
C ARG A 28 19.52 14.79 8.16
N PRO A 29 19.97 15.98 7.73
CA PRO A 29 21.38 16.32 7.83
C PRO A 29 21.82 16.42 9.31
N THR A 30 23.11 16.20 9.56
CA THR A 30 23.75 16.55 10.83
C THR A 30 23.77 18.06 11.01
N GLU A 31 24.01 18.55 12.23
CA GLU A 31 23.96 20.00 12.53
C GLU A 31 25.05 20.78 11.77
N ASP A 32 26.20 20.13 11.53
CA ASP A 32 27.31 20.71 10.77
C ASP A 32 27.15 20.60 9.25
N ALA A 33 26.20 19.79 8.78
CA ALA A 33 25.93 19.59 7.36
C ALA A 33 24.78 20.49 6.90
N GLY A 34 25.01 21.35 5.92
CA GLY A 34 23.96 22.25 5.40
C GLY A 34 22.80 21.50 4.74
N GLU A 35 23.08 20.73 3.68
CA GLU A 35 22.06 19.98 2.94
C GLU A 35 22.43 18.50 2.80
N LEU A 36 21.42 17.62 2.75
CA LEU A 36 21.63 16.22 2.42
C LEU A 36 22.22 16.09 1.00
N PRO A 37 23.12 15.12 0.75
CA PRO A 37 23.57 14.80 -0.59
C PRO A 37 22.42 14.38 -1.50
N THR A 38 22.52 14.66 -2.80
CA THR A 38 21.44 14.45 -3.78
C THR A 38 20.80 13.06 -3.70
N ARG A 39 21.60 12.00 -3.47
CA ARG A 39 21.12 10.62 -3.32
C ARG A 39 20.16 10.40 -2.15
N LEU A 40 20.27 11.20 -1.08
CA LEU A 40 19.43 11.07 0.13
C LEU A 40 18.30 12.12 0.18
N ARG A 41 18.31 13.12 -0.73
CA ARG A 41 17.25 14.13 -0.79
C ARG A 41 15.94 13.48 -1.21
N LYS A 42 14.84 13.84 -0.53
CA LYS A 42 13.49 13.32 -0.80
C LYS A 42 13.41 11.78 -0.73
N LYS A 43 14.23 11.16 0.13
CA LYS A 43 14.20 9.73 0.40
C LYS A 43 13.95 9.50 1.90
N LEU A 44 13.24 8.43 2.19
CA LEU A 44 13.07 7.87 3.53
C LEU A 44 13.89 6.59 3.64
N LEU A 45 14.36 6.28 4.84
CA LEU A 45 15.00 4.99 5.12
C LEU A 45 13.95 3.99 5.59
N ARG A 46 13.86 2.86 4.89
CA ARG A 46 12.99 1.74 5.20
C ARG A 46 13.80 0.55 5.68
N LEU A 47 13.45 0.01 6.85
CA LEU A 47 14.09 -1.15 7.47
C LEU A 47 13.07 -2.28 7.71
N ARG A 48 13.41 -3.51 7.31
CA ARG A 48 12.55 -4.70 7.51
C ARG A 48 12.54 -5.12 8.99
N LYS A 49 11.39 -5.59 9.47
CA LYS A 49 11.23 -6.15 10.83
C LYS A 49 11.72 -7.60 10.97
N HIS A 50 12.03 -8.24 9.86
CA HIS A 50 12.57 -9.59 9.81
C HIS A 50 14.01 -9.55 9.31
N ILE A 51 14.79 -10.55 9.72
CA ILE A 51 16.15 -10.73 9.23
C ILE A 51 16.09 -10.98 7.73
N THR A 52 16.92 -10.25 7.00
CA THR A 52 17.16 -10.47 5.59
C THR A 52 18.60 -10.91 5.46
N ILE A 53 18.82 -12.07 4.85
CA ILE A 53 20.15 -12.68 4.74
C ILE A 53 20.92 -11.96 3.63
N GLU A 54 20.35 -11.91 2.43
CA GLU A 54 20.96 -11.27 1.26
C GLU A 54 20.38 -9.87 1.04
N PRO A 55 21.19 -8.80 0.94
CA PRO A 55 20.70 -7.43 0.78
C PRO A 55 19.77 -7.22 -0.42
N GLU A 56 19.99 -7.94 -1.52
CA GLU A 56 19.14 -7.90 -2.72
C GLU A 56 17.70 -8.35 -2.46
N ASP A 57 17.46 -9.20 -1.46
CA ASP A 57 16.11 -9.63 -1.08
C ASP A 57 15.27 -8.46 -0.55
N LEU A 58 15.91 -7.37 -0.11
CA LEU A 58 15.22 -6.13 0.25
C LEU A 58 14.55 -5.46 -0.95
N LEU A 59 15.06 -5.72 -2.15
CA LEU A 59 14.52 -5.25 -3.44
C LEU A 59 13.69 -6.33 -4.15
N ALA A 60 13.58 -7.54 -3.59
CA ALA A 60 12.86 -8.64 -4.21
C ALA A 60 11.41 -8.24 -4.55
N GLY A 61 10.98 -8.62 -5.75
CA GLY A 61 9.69 -8.25 -6.32
C GLY A 61 9.64 -6.86 -6.97
N HIS A 62 10.53 -5.90 -6.63
CA HIS A 62 10.50 -4.57 -7.22
C HIS A 62 10.68 -4.59 -8.75
N GLN A 63 11.60 -5.43 -9.24
CA GLN A 63 11.81 -5.65 -10.68
C GLN A 63 10.57 -6.21 -11.38
N GLU A 64 9.79 -7.05 -10.71
CA GLU A 64 8.54 -7.60 -11.28
C GLU A 64 7.49 -6.50 -11.49
N TRP A 65 7.47 -5.49 -10.63
CA TRP A 65 6.56 -4.34 -10.75
C TRP A 65 7.03 -3.33 -11.79
N GLN A 66 8.34 -3.16 -11.96
CA GLN A 66 8.91 -2.34 -13.03
C GLN A 66 8.61 -2.89 -14.43
N ALA A 67 8.34 -4.20 -14.55
CA ALA A 67 7.96 -4.82 -15.82
C ALA A 67 6.52 -4.48 -16.27
N ILE A 68 5.66 -4.03 -15.35
CA ILE A 68 4.23 -3.79 -15.64
C ILE A 68 3.80 -2.33 -15.39
N PHE A 69 4.57 -1.58 -14.60
CA PHE A 69 4.31 -0.18 -14.31
C PHE A 69 5.49 0.68 -14.76
N GLN A 70 5.17 1.86 -15.28
CA GLN A 70 6.19 2.88 -15.56
C GLN A 70 6.95 3.24 -14.28
N PRO A 71 8.28 3.49 -14.34
CA PRO A 71 9.08 3.81 -13.16
C PRO A 71 8.55 5.01 -12.36
N GLU A 72 8.00 6.02 -13.04
CA GLU A 72 7.48 7.24 -12.42
C GLU A 72 6.22 6.95 -11.57
N ASN A 73 5.51 5.85 -11.88
CA ASN A 73 4.33 5.42 -11.14
C ASN A 73 4.66 4.52 -9.95
N LEU A 74 5.93 4.27 -9.66
CA LEU A 74 6.37 3.42 -8.54
C LEU A 74 7.12 4.26 -7.51
N ILE A 75 6.95 3.89 -6.23
CA ILE A 75 7.90 4.32 -5.19
C ILE A 75 9.23 3.64 -5.52
N GLU A 76 10.24 4.46 -5.84
CA GLU A 76 11.58 3.96 -6.15
C GLU A 76 12.20 3.36 -4.91
N HIS A 77 12.85 2.22 -5.07
CA HIS A 77 13.59 1.55 -4.01
C HIS A 77 15.07 1.47 -4.39
N ASP A 78 15.94 2.03 -3.57
CA ASP A 78 17.38 1.97 -3.75
C ASP A 78 18.05 1.33 -2.53
N LEU A 79 18.88 0.31 -2.75
CA LEU A 79 19.64 -0.31 -1.66
C LEU A 79 20.66 0.70 -1.10
N VAL A 80 20.81 0.71 0.22
CA VAL A 80 21.80 1.55 0.91
C VAL A 80 22.46 0.79 2.05
N THR A 81 23.77 1.04 2.22
CA THR A 81 24.54 0.49 3.35
C THR A 81 24.26 1.27 4.62
N LEU A 82 24.29 0.59 5.75
CA LEU A 82 24.15 1.15 7.09
C LEU A 82 25.42 0.86 7.89
N GLN A 83 25.69 1.72 8.86
CA GLN A 83 26.73 1.48 9.85
C GLN A 83 26.52 0.13 10.57
N ALA A 84 27.58 -0.68 10.71
CA ALA A 84 27.49 -2.07 11.16
C ALA A 84 26.89 -2.25 12.57
N ASP A 85 27.07 -1.27 13.46
CA ASP A 85 26.59 -1.26 14.85
C ASP A 85 25.38 -0.32 15.06
N ALA A 86 24.72 0.10 13.98
CA ALA A 86 23.56 1.00 14.04
C ALA A 86 22.36 0.44 14.80
N VAL A 87 22.32 -0.89 15.04
CA VAL A 87 21.16 -1.58 15.62
C VAL A 87 20.76 -1.03 16.98
N ALA A 88 21.72 -0.69 17.84
CA ALA A 88 21.44 -0.14 19.16
C ALA A 88 20.78 1.24 19.04
N ALA A 89 21.44 2.15 18.32
CA ALA A 89 20.96 3.51 18.10
C ALA A 89 19.57 3.57 17.43
N ILE A 90 19.33 2.72 16.42
CA ILE A 90 18.03 2.64 15.75
C ILE A 90 16.96 2.07 16.68
N ASN A 91 17.28 1.04 17.46
CA ASN A 91 16.31 0.45 18.39
C ASN A 91 15.98 1.37 19.57
N ASP A 92 16.90 2.23 20.00
CA ASP A 92 16.62 3.27 20.98
C ASP A 92 15.61 4.28 20.43
N LEU A 93 15.76 4.72 19.17
CA LEU A 93 14.75 5.56 18.50
C LEU A 93 13.38 4.88 18.40
N ILE A 94 13.36 3.58 18.09
CA ILE A 94 12.11 2.81 17.99
C ILE A 94 11.42 2.72 19.36
N ARG A 95 12.16 2.63 20.46
CA ARG A 95 11.60 2.61 21.83
C ARG A 95 11.10 3.97 22.28
N GLU A 96 11.82 5.04 21.93
CA GLU A 96 11.48 6.41 22.29
C GLU A 96 10.29 6.98 21.47
N ALA A 97 9.93 6.34 20.37
CA ALA A 97 8.84 6.78 19.51
C ALA A 97 7.48 6.75 20.24
N THR A 98 6.91 7.92 20.47
CA THR A 98 5.69 8.11 21.28
C THR A 98 4.39 7.74 20.57
N ARG A 99 4.41 7.56 19.24
CA ARG A 99 3.21 7.34 18.40
C ARG A 99 3.03 5.92 17.90
N ARG A 100 3.60 4.94 18.61
CA ARG A 100 3.52 3.52 18.21
C ARG A 100 2.21 2.89 18.64
N SER A 101 1.67 2.03 17.79
CA SER A 101 0.50 1.21 18.15
C SER A 101 0.87 0.26 19.30
N SER A 102 -0.02 0.13 20.29
CA SER A 102 0.16 -0.79 21.43
C SER A 102 0.45 -2.24 21.00
N ARG A 103 -0.06 -2.66 19.83
CA ARG A 103 0.17 -4.00 19.26
C ARG A 103 1.58 -4.21 18.71
N ARG A 104 2.38 -3.15 18.59
CA ARG A 104 3.69 -3.17 17.92
C ARG A 104 4.82 -2.69 18.82
N VAL A 105 4.56 -2.31 20.07
CA VAL A 105 5.58 -1.76 20.99
C VAL A 105 6.78 -2.71 21.14
N GLY A 106 6.57 -4.02 21.06
CA GLY A 106 7.62 -5.04 21.12
C GLY A 106 8.43 -5.21 19.84
N ASP A 107 8.01 -4.67 18.70
CA ASP A 107 8.75 -4.81 17.45
C ASP A 107 10.03 -3.98 17.52
N LEU A 108 11.16 -4.60 17.19
CA LEU A 108 12.49 -3.99 17.06
C LEU A 108 13.10 -4.33 15.71
N TRP A 109 14.05 -3.53 15.25
CA TRP A 109 14.83 -3.87 14.08
C TRP A 109 15.86 -4.95 14.46
N PRO A 110 15.89 -6.11 13.78
CA PRO A 110 16.81 -7.20 14.10
C PRO A 110 18.28 -6.88 13.83
N GLY A 111 18.56 -5.72 13.20
CA GLY A 111 19.89 -5.34 12.76
C GLY A 111 20.16 -5.79 11.32
N GLY A 112 21.31 -5.35 10.80
CA GLY A 112 21.73 -5.59 9.44
C GLY A 112 22.64 -4.47 8.94
N THR A 113 23.31 -4.71 7.83
CA THR A 113 24.24 -3.76 7.20
C THR A 113 23.60 -2.98 6.06
N HIS A 114 22.32 -3.22 5.77
CA HIS A 114 21.61 -2.63 4.65
C HIS A 114 20.18 -2.21 5.00
N GLY A 115 19.68 -1.23 4.26
CA GLY A 115 18.29 -0.80 4.25
C GLY A 115 17.87 -0.38 2.85
N VAL A 116 16.65 0.11 2.70
CA VAL A 116 16.12 0.59 1.42
C VAL A 116 15.79 2.07 1.53
N LEU A 117 16.34 2.88 0.63
CA LEU A 117 15.86 4.24 0.41
C LEU A 117 14.59 4.17 -0.43
N VAL A 118 13.53 4.81 0.05
CA VAL A 118 12.25 4.90 -0.66
C VAL A 118 11.90 6.35 -0.95
N THR A 119 11.24 6.63 -2.09
CA THR A 119 10.77 8.00 -2.40
C THR A 119 9.90 8.56 -1.28
N ASP A 120 10.21 9.77 -0.80
CA ASP A 120 9.42 10.45 0.23
C ASP A 120 8.17 11.10 -0.40
N MET A 121 7.02 10.48 -0.15
CA MET A 121 5.70 11.00 -0.52
C MET A 121 4.99 11.74 0.63
N SER A 122 5.70 12.08 1.71
CA SER A 122 5.12 12.86 2.81
C SER A 122 4.72 14.26 2.32
N ALA A 123 3.53 14.72 2.67
CA ALA A 123 3.12 16.11 2.42
C ALA A 123 3.91 17.08 3.29
N GLY A 124 4.47 18.11 2.66
CA GLY A 124 5.00 19.29 3.33
C GLY A 124 3.92 20.31 3.70
N GLN A 125 4.34 21.53 4.04
CA GLN A 125 3.42 22.63 4.30
C GLN A 125 2.72 23.05 3.00
N ASN A 126 1.40 23.22 3.04
CA ASN A 126 0.55 23.56 1.89
C ASN A 126 0.53 22.49 0.78
N GLU A 127 0.92 21.26 1.09
CA GLU A 127 0.76 20.11 0.21
C GLU A 127 -0.37 19.20 0.73
N LEU A 128 -0.99 18.44 -0.17
CA LEU A 128 -2.01 17.46 0.16
C LEU A 128 -1.56 16.07 -0.25
N LEU A 129 -1.57 15.12 0.67
CA LEU A 129 -1.36 13.71 0.37
C LEU A 129 -2.68 12.94 0.48
N ILE A 130 -3.01 12.20 -0.56
CA ILE A 130 -4.09 11.22 -0.56
C ILE A 130 -3.47 9.83 -0.66
N GLU A 131 -3.79 8.99 0.31
CA GLU A 131 -3.39 7.58 0.32
C GLU A 131 -4.60 6.71 -0.02
N LEU A 132 -4.59 6.04 -1.17
CA LEU A 132 -5.68 5.18 -1.64
C LEU A 132 -5.20 3.74 -1.78
N LYS A 133 -5.81 2.82 -1.05
CA LYS A 133 -5.62 1.39 -1.33
C LYS A 133 -6.51 0.97 -2.50
N SER A 134 -5.91 0.38 -3.53
CA SER A 134 -6.60 -0.07 -4.75
C SER A 134 -7.70 -1.10 -4.47
N LYS A 135 -7.47 -2.00 -3.50
CA LYS A 135 -8.39 -3.11 -3.17
C LYS A 135 -8.71 -3.94 -4.41
N TRP A 136 -9.91 -4.52 -4.46
CA TRP A 136 -10.36 -5.40 -5.53
C TRP A 136 -11.07 -4.56 -6.60
N LEU A 137 -10.35 -4.22 -7.67
CA LEU A 137 -10.85 -3.43 -8.81
C LEU A 137 -11.66 -4.29 -9.80
N ALA A 138 -11.67 -5.61 -9.61
CA ALA A 138 -12.57 -6.57 -10.22
C ALA A 138 -13.30 -7.38 -9.14
N GLN A 139 -14.45 -7.95 -9.48
CA GLN A 139 -15.18 -8.83 -8.57
C GLN A 139 -14.37 -10.11 -8.27
N SER A 140 -14.52 -10.66 -7.06
CA SER A 140 -13.92 -11.95 -6.70
C SER A 140 -14.40 -13.05 -7.65
N PRO A 141 -13.52 -13.90 -8.20
CA PRO A 141 -13.92 -15.08 -8.98
C PRO A 141 -14.74 -16.08 -8.16
N ASN A 142 -14.61 -16.09 -6.83
CA ASN A 142 -15.37 -16.97 -5.95
C ASN A 142 -16.73 -16.37 -5.54
N ALA A 143 -17.03 -15.12 -5.90
CA ALA A 143 -18.35 -14.54 -5.67
C ALA A 143 -19.39 -15.06 -6.68
N SER A 144 -20.63 -15.24 -6.23
CA SER A 144 -21.74 -15.59 -7.12
C SER A 144 -21.95 -14.53 -8.21
N ARG A 145 -22.39 -14.95 -9.41
CA ARG A 145 -22.81 -14.04 -10.49
C ARG A 145 -24.00 -13.14 -10.11
N SER A 146 -24.79 -13.55 -9.12
CA SER A 146 -25.94 -12.78 -8.61
C SER A 146 -25.58 -11.80 -7.48
N ALA A 147 -24.29 -11.74 -7.08
CA ALA A 147 -23.80 -10.91 -5.98
C ALA A 147 -24.23 -9.43 -6.14
N THR A 148 -24.77 -8.86 -5.08
CA THR A 148 -25.12 -7.43 -5.00
C THR A 148 -23.99 -6.58 -4.44
N ARG A 149 -22.98 -7.19 -3.81
CA ARG A 149 -21.79 -6.51 -3.30
C ARG A 149 -20.52 -7.02 -3.97
N CYS A 150 -19.57 -6.11 -4.22
CA CYS A 150 -18.20 -6.51 -4.54
C CYS A 150 -17.49 -7.02 -3.28
N ARG A 151 -16.42 -7.81 -3.44
CA ARG A 151 -15.65 -8.41 -2.34
C ARG A 151 -15.24 -7.41 -1.25
N THR A 152 -14.85 -6.20 -1.64
CA THR A 152 -14.47 -5.15 -0.67
C THR A 152 -15.68 -4.63 0.11
N CYS A 153 -16.82 -4.44 -0.54
CA CYS A 153 -18.05 -3.99 0.13
C CYS A 153 -18.66 -5.10 1.02
N ALA A 154 -18.60 -6.35 0.57
CA ALA A 154 -18.99 -7.52 1.37
C ALA A 154 -18.16 -7.61 2.66
N LEU A 155 -16.82 -7.48 2.56
CA LEU A 155 -15.93 -7.51 3.72
C LEU A 155 -16.15 -6.33 4.66
N ARG A 156 -16.45 -5.14 4.13
CA ARG A 156 -16.82 -3.98 4.95
C ARG A 156 -18.10 -4.25 5.74
N ALA A 157 -19.14 -4.79 5.09
CA ALA A 157 -20.40 -5.12 5.74
C ALA A 157 -20.20 -6.16 6.86
N LYS A 158 -19.42 -7.22 6.60
CA LYS A 158 -19.07 -8.23 7.60
C LYS A 158 -18.42 -7.62 8.84
N ARG A 159 -17.40 -6.78 8.63
CA ARG A 159 -16.68 -6.11 9.72
C ARG A 159 -17.57 -5.18 10.53
N ALA A 160 -18.46 -4.43 9.85
CA ALA A 160 -19.40 -3.54 10.51
C ALA A 160 -20.36 -4.32 11.43
N ALA A 161 -20.86 -5.47 10.97
CA ALA A 161 -21.73 -6.33 11.76
C ALA A 161 -21.00 -7.01 12.93
N GLU A 162 -19.73 -7.39 12.75
CA GLU A 162 -18.89 -8.01 13.78
C GLU A 162 -18.36 -7.00 14.82
N GLY A 163 -18.68 -5.71 14.70
CA GLY A 163 -18.10 -4.66 15.54
C GLY A 163 -16.57 -4.56 15.43
N ALA A 164 -16.02 -5.00 14.29
CA ALA A 164 -14.59 -5.03 14.05
C ALA A 164 -14.03 -3.63 13.79
N ILE A 165 -12.69 -3.50 13.88
CA ILE A 165 -11.99 -2.24 13.62
C ILE A 165 -12.29 -1.76 12.20
N ILE A 166 -12.91 -0.57 12.11
CA ILE A 166 -13.14 0.14 10.85
C ILE A 166 -11.78 0.60 10.31
N THR A 167 -11.42 0.11 9.12
CA THR A 167 -10.20 0.57 8.46
C THR A 167 -10.41 1.96 7.82
N ALA A 168 -9.33 2.69 7.52
CA ALA A 168 -9.45 3.96 6.79
C ALA A 168 -10.20 3.81 5.45
N THR A 169 -9.98 2.69 4.74
CA THR A 169 -10.73 2.37 3.51
C THR A 169 -12.21 2.09 3.79
N ASP A 170 -12.55 1.54 4.95
CA ASP A 170 -13.93 1.30 5.34
C ASP A 170 -14.64 2.62 5.67
N ALA A 171 -13.97 3.51 6.41
CA ALA A 171 -14.49 4.82 6.80
C ALA A 171 -14.81 5.72 5.59
N ARG A 172 -14.00 5.67 4.52
CA ARG A 172 -14.26 6.45 3.30
C ARG A 172 -15.47 5.95 2.49
N GLY A 173 -15.92 4.72 2.72
CA GLY A 173 -17.14 4.22 2.08
C GLY A 173 -17.08 4.19 0.55
N ILE A 174 -15.94 3.83 -0.04
CA ILE A 174 -15.73 3.77 -1.50
C ILE A 174 -15.89 2.34 -2.00
N CYS A 175 -16.56 2.14 -3.13
CA CYS A 175 -16.49 0.89 -3.88
C CYS A 175 -15.30 0.93 -4.83
N PRO A 176 -14.34 0.00 -4.75
CA PRO A 176 -13.17 0.04 -5.63
C PRO A 176 -13.50 -0.14 -7.12
N LEU A 177 -14.63 -0.78 -7.45
CA LEU A 177 -15.08 -0.91 -8.84
C LEU A 177 -15.39 0.46 -9.46
N ASP A 178 -15.78 1.46 -8.66
CA ASP A 178 -16.06 2.80 -9.15
C ASP A 178 -14.80 3.57 -9.54
N LEU A 179 -13.65 3.23 -8.94
CA LEU A 179 -12.36 3.85 -9.25
C LEU A 179 -11.91 3.54 -10.68
N ALA A 180 -12.25 2.35 -11.19
CA ALA A 180 -11.91 1.85 -12.51
C ALA A 180 -13.13 1.80 -13.45
N SER A 181 -14.17 2.58 -13.17
CA SER A 181 -15.39 2.65 -13.99
C SER A 181 -15.14 3.41 -15.29
N ASP A 182 -15.71 2.94 -16.39
CA ASP A 182 -15.68 3.68 -17.66
C ASP A 182 -16.57 4.94 -17.60
N ASP A 183 -17.54 4.97 -16.69
CA ASP A 183 -18.43 6.11 -16.47
C ASP A 183 -17.72 7.24 -15.68
N LEU A 184 -17.66 8.44 -16.29
CA LEU A 184 -17.00 9.60 -15.69
C LEU A 184 -17.73 10.12 -14.44
N CYS A 185 -19.05 10.08 -14.40
CA CYS A 185 -19.84 10.53 -13.26
C CYS A 185 -19.59 9.60 -12.06
N ILE A 186 -19.52 8.29 -12.29
CA ILE A 186 -19.17 7.31 -11.25
C ILE A 186 -17.76 7.55 -10.71
N ARG A 187 -16.78 7.79 -11.60
CA ARG A 187 -15.41 8.12 -11.19
C ARG A 187 -15.35 9.40 -10.36
N ARG A 188 -16.08 10.45 -10.75
CA ARG A 188 -16.17 11.70 -9.99
C ARG A 188 -16.77 11.49 -8.60
N LEU A 189 -17.82 10.69 -8.48
CA LEU A 189 -18.41 10.35 -7.18
C LEU A 189 -17.41 9.59 -6.29
N ALA A 190 -16.64 8.65 -6.85
CA ALA A 190 -15.61 7.93 -6.11
C ALA A 190 -14.46 8.86 -5.67
N ALA A 191 -14.00 9.75 -6.55
CA ALA A 191 -12.95 10.72 -6.26
C ALA A 191 -13.38 11.73 -5.18
N ALA A 192 -14.63 12.20 -5.20
CA ALA A 192 -15.17 13.11 -4.19
C ALA A 192 -15.25 12.48 -2.78
N ARG A 193 -15.22 11.15 -2.66
CA ARG A 193 -15.09 10.46 -1.36
C ARG A 193 -13.64 10.37 -0.86
N LEU A 194 -12.67 10.69 -1.72
CA LEU A 194 -11.25 10.67 -1.40
C LEU A 194 -10.71 12.07 -1.08
N THR A 195 -11.23 13.09 -1.76
CA THR A 195 -10.69 14.44 -1.70
C THR A 195 -11.71 15.47 -2.17
N ASP A 196 -11.65 16.66 -1.55
CA ASP A 196 -12.33 17.87 -2.01
C ASP A 196 -11.39 18.77 -2.84
N ASP A 197 -10.10 18.42 -2.95
CA ASP A 197 -9.14 19.17 -3.76
C ASP A 197 -9.39 18.91 -5.26
N PRO A 198 -9.67 19.97 -6.05
CA PRO A 198 -10.03 19.82 -7.46
C PRO A 198 -8.90 19.25 -8.31
N ARG A 199 -7.63 19.53 -7.98
CA ARG A 199 -6.46 19.06 -8.73
C ARG A 199 -6.29 17.56 -8.55
N ALA A 200 -6.40 17.09 -7.30
CA ALA A 200 -6.38 15.66 -7.02
C ALA A 200 -7.60 14.93 -7.61
N MET A 201 -8.78 15.55 -7.59
CA MET A 201 -9.98 14.99 -8.20
C MET A 201 -9.82 14.84 -9.71
N GLU A 202 -9.27 15.85 -10.39
CA GLU A 202 -8.97 15.82 -11.82
C GLU A 202 -7.98 14.70 -12.16
N TYR A 203 -6.91 14.55 -11.38
CA TYR A 203 -5.97 13.45 -11.55
C TYR A 203 -6.65 12.07 -11.42
N LEU A 204 -7.42 11.85 -10.35
CA LEU A 204 -8.05 10.56 -10.05
C LEU A 204 -9.05 10.11 -11.14
N VAL A 205 -9.76 11.05 -11.77
CA VAL A 205 -10.70 10.75 -12.86
C VAL A 205 -10.03 10.76 -14.24
N GLY A 206 -8.85 11.37 -14.35
CA GLY A 206 -8.10 11.60 -15.58
C GLY A 206 -7.41 10.35 -16.15
N PRO A 207 -6.89 10.43 -17.37
CA PRO A 207 -6.36 9.28 -18.10
C PRO A 207 -5.19 8.59 -17.39
N GLU A 208 -4.34 9.34 -16.69
CA GLU A 208 -3.16 8.80 -15.99
C GLU A 208 -3.55 7.83 -14.87
N ALA A 209 -4.38 8.27 -13.91
CA ALA A 209 -4.86 7.40 -12.84
C ALA A 209 -5.70 6.24 -13.39
N GLN A 210 -6.48 6.48 -14.44
CA GLN A 210 -7.33 5.45 -15.04
C GLN A 210 -6.54 4.39 -15.80
N SER A 211 -5.41 4.76 -16.42
CA SER A 211 -4.47 3.79 -16.96
C SER A 211 -3.92 2.89 -15.85
N LEU A 212 -3.51 3.45 -14.71
CA LEU A 212 -3.06 2.69 -13.55
C LEU A 212 -4.12 1.75 -12.98
N PHE A 213 -5.35 2.23 -12.78
CA PHE A 213 -6.45 1.39 -12.30
C PHE A 213 -6.81 0.28 -13.28
N ARG A 214 -6.73 0.53 -14.59
CA ARG A 214 -6.96 -0.48 -15.62
C ARG A 214 -5.88 -1.57 -15.59
N THR A 215 -4.60 -1.18 -15.59
CA THR A 215 -3.47 -2.13 -15.48
C THR A 215 -3.56 -2.96 -14.19
N LEU A 216 -3.88 -2.32 -13.06
CA LEU A 216 -4.11 -3.03 -11.80
C LEU A 216 -5.27 -4.03 -11.93
N ARG A 217 -6.41 -3.61 -12.51
CA ARG A 217 -7.59 -4.47 -12.68
C ARG A 217 -7.28 -5.68 -13.57
N GLU A 218 -6.65 -5.47 -14.71
CA GLU A 218 -6.28 -6.53 -15.67
C GLU A 218 -5.39 -7.56 -14.99
N HIS A 219 -4.28 -7.14 -14.36
CA HIS A 219 -3.41 -8.06 -13.65
C HIS A 219 -4.05 -8.72 -12.42
N GLN A 220 -5.00 -8.06 -11.75
CA GLN A 220 -5.78 -8.69 -10.68
C GLN A 220 -6.64 -9.86 -11.17
N GLN A 221 -7.09 -9.81 -12.43
CA GLN A 221 -7.89 -10.86 -13.07
C GLN A 221 -6.99 -11.95 -13.68
N ASP A 222 -5.93 -11.54 -14.38
CA ASP A 222 -5.00 -12.46 -15.05
C ASP A 222 -4.26 -13.37 -14.06
N TRP A 223 -3.86 -12.84 -12.91
CA TRP A 223 -3.10 -13.59 -11.91
C TRP A 223 -3.95 -14.34 -10.89
N ASP A 224 -5.26 -14.10 -10.87
CA ASP A 224 -6.20 -14.83 -10.03
C ASP A 224 -7.51 -15.10 -10.80
N PRO A 225 -7.47 -15.93 -11.85
CA PRO A 225 -8.65 -16.19 -12.69
C PRO A 225 -9.67 -17.12 -12.03
N VAL A 226 -9.24 -17.93 -11.05
CA VAL A 226 -10.05 -18.99 -10.41
C VAL A 226 -10.44 -18.66 -8.97
N GLY A 227 -9.84 -17.63 -8.37
CA GLY A 227 -10.06 -17.24 -6.99
C GLY A 227 -9.27 -18.08 -5.99
N VAL A 228 -9.09 -17.51 -4.80
CA VAL A 228 -8.25 -18.06 -3.72
C VAL A 228 -8.68 -19.44 -3.20
N LEU A 229 -9.97 -19.77 -3.33
CA LEU A 229 -10.50 -21.07 -2.88
C LEU A 229 -10.09 -22.22 -3.83
N MET A 230 -9.95 -21.92 -5.12
CA MET A 230 -9.62 -22.91 -6.16
C MET A 230 -8.13 -22.88 -6.57
N ALA A 231 -7.42 -21.81 -6.21
CA ALA A 231 -5.99 -21.68 -6.49
C ALA A 231 -5.18 -22.82 -5.84
N SER A 232 -4.50 -23.60 -6.68
CA SER A 232 -3.68 -24.75 -6.30
C SER A 232 -2.51 -24.93 -7.26
N GLY A 233 -1.43 -25.53 -6.77
CA GLY A 233 -0.15 -25.65 -7.49
C GLY A 233 0.71 -24.39 -7.40
N ASP A 234 2.03 -24.56 -7.50
CA ASP A 234 3.00 -23.51 -7.18
C ASP A 234 2.90 -22.28 -8.09
N SER A 235 2.72 -22.47 -9.39
CA SER A 235 2.60 -21.37 -10.37
C SER A 235 1.34 -20.53 -10.14
N THR A 236 0.20 -21.19 -9.88
CA THR A 236 -1.06 -20.53 -9.57
C THR A 236 -0.99 -19.77 -8.25
N LEU A 237 -0.38 -20.38 -7.22
CA LEU A 237 -0.21 -19.73 -5.92
C LEU A 237 0.73 -18.54 -5.99
N ARG A 238 1.81 -18.61 -6.79
CA ARG A 238 2.69 -17.47 -7.06
C ARG A 238 1.93 -16.34 -7.76
N SER A 239 1.10 -16.66 -8.74
CA SER A 239 0.26 -15.66 -9.42
C SER A 239 -0.75 -15.03 -8.45
N LEU A 240 -1.43 -15.85 -7.64
CA LEU A 240 -2.32 -15.36 -6.59
C LEU A 240 -1.59 -14.43 -5.61
N SER A 241 -0.37 -14.75 -5.21
CA SER A 241 0.47 -13.89 -4.36
C SER A 241 0.67 -12.51 -4.99
N LYS A 242 0.93 -12.44 -6.31
CA LYS A 242 1.00 -11.18 -7.05
C LYS A 242 -0.33 -10.43 -7.02
N ALA A 243 -1.43 -11.11 -7.33
CA ALA A 243 -2.77 -10.51 -7.29
C ALA A 243 -3.09 -9.92 -5.91
N MET A 244 -2.79 -10.69 -4.84
CA MET A 244 -2.98 -10.25 -3.46
C MET A 244 -2.07 -9.07 -3.07
N THR A 245 -0.90 -8.95 -3.70
CA THR A 245 0.00 -7.80 -3.54
C THR A 245 -0.62 -6.53 -4.12
N ILE A 246 -1.00 -6.56 -5.39
CA ILE A 246 -1.58 -5.38 -6.07
C ILE A 246 -3.01 -5.04 -5.63
N ARG A 247 -3.70 -5.94 -4.91
CA ARG A 247 -4.97 -5.66 -4.19
C ARG A 247 -4.77 -4.93 -2.86
N ASP A 248 -3.55 -4.91 -2.32
CA ASP A 248 -3.27 -4.28 -1.04
C ASP A 248 -2.16 -3.21 -1.11
N CYS A 249 -1.77 -2.83 -2.33
CA CYS A 249 -0.90 -1.69 -2.60
C CYS A 249 -1.61 -0.37 -2.30
N THR A 250 -0.81 0.69 -2.18
CA THR A 250 -1.28 2.04 -1.90
C THR A 250 -0.85 2.96 -3.04
N LEU A 251 -1.81 3.64 -3.67
CA LEU A 251 -1.56 4.78 -4.54
C LEU A 251 -1.46 6.04 -3.66
N PHE A 252 -0.28 6.64 -3.63
CA PHE A 252 -0.02 7.94 -3.05
C PHE A 252 -0.23 8.99 -4.12
N VAL A 253 -1.14 9.94 -3.91
CA VAL A 253 -1.34 11.11 -4.77
C VAL A 253 -0.97 12.34 -3.98
N LEU A 254 0.12 12.98 -4.35
CA LEU A 254 0.69 14.14 -3.67
C LEU A 254 0.51 15.39 -4.52
N VAL A 255 -0.31 16.31 -4.03
CA VAL A 255 -0.50 17.63 -4.60
C VAL A 255 0.55 18.57 -4.04
N ARG A 256 1.49 18.99 -4.88
CA ARG A 256 2.59 19.88 -4.50
C ARG A 256 2.10 21.33 -4.42
N ALA A 257 2.83 22.16 -3.68
CA ALA A 257 2.54 23.58 -3.53
C ALA A 257 2.59 24.38 -4.85
N ASN A 258 3.26 23.83 -5.89
CA ASN A 258 3.34 24.40 -7.24
C ASN A 258 2.33 23.77 -8.22
N ASP A 259 1.23 23.22 -7.69
CA ASP A 259 0.15 22.56 -8.43
C ASP A 259 0.53 21.27 -9.19
N LYS A 260 1.79 20.81 -9.10
CA LYS A 260 2.17 19.53 -9.70
C LYS A 260 1.60 18.37 -8.89
N ILE A 261 1.09 17.36 -9.60
CA ILE A 261 0.70 16.07 -9.02
C ILE A 261 1.86 15.09 -9.17
N GLU A 262 2.23 14.45 -8.08
CA GLU A 262 3.10 13.27 -8.09
C GLU A 262 2.29 12.09 -7.58
N ALA A 263 2.25 11.00 -8.35
CA ALA A 263 1.44 9.84 -8.01
C ALA A 263 2.22 8.54 -8.16
N ARG A 264 2.29 7.76 -7.08
CA ARG A 264 3.15 6.56 -7.01
C ARG A 264 2.48 5.42 -6.27
N LEU A 265 2.64 4.21 -6.78
CA LEU A 265 2.26 2.97 -6.11
C LEU A 265 3.37 2.54 -5.14
N GLY A 266 2.99 2.34 -3.89
CA GLY A 266 3.84 1.74 -2.85
C GLY A 266 3.15 0.54 -2.18
N ASP A 267 3.76 0.02 -1.11
CA ASP A 267 3.32 -1.19 -0.41
C ASP A 267 3.26 -2.46 -1.28
N LEU A 268 4.15 -2.54 -2.28
CA LEU A 268 4.25 -3.63 -3.25
C LEU A 268 5.19 -4.77 -2.81
N ASP A 269 5.37 -4.97 -1.51
CA ASP A 269 6.04 -6.18 -1.04
C ASP A 269 5.21 -7.40 -1.38
N MET A 270 5.84 -8.40 -1.99
CA MET A 270 5.17 -9.65 -2.35
C MET A 270 4.46 -10.24 -1.14
N LYS A 271 3.22 -10.69 -1.32
CA LYS A 271 2.43 -11.29 -0.25
C LYS A 271 2.79 -12.76 -0.10
N GLU A 272 3.42 -13.09 1.01
CA GLU A 272 3.77 -14.47 1.35
C GLU A 272 2.55 -15.42 1.45
N LEU A 273 2.79 -16.68 1.10
CA LEU A 273 1.78 -17.75 1.10
C LEU A 273 1.43 -18.26 2.51
N ASP A 274 2.16 -17.84 3.54
CA ASP A 274 1.80 -18.08 4.95
C ASP A 274 0.40 -17.53 5.29
N LYS A 275 -0.07 -16.54 4.54
CA LYS A 275 -1.40 -15.93 4.66
C LYS A 275 -2.48 -16.64 3.86
N LEU A 276 -2.15 -17.67 3.06
CA LEU A 276 -3.11 -18.36 2.18
C LEU A 276 -4.31 -18.90 2.96
N ALA A 277 -4.06 -19.57 4.09
CA ALA A 277 -5.13 -20.09 4.95
C ALA A 277 -6.08 -18.97 5.43
N LYS A 278 -5.52 -17.82 5.81
CA LYS A 278 -6.32 -16.64 6.20
C LYS A 278 -7.11 -16.07 5.03
N TRP A 279 -6.53 -16.01 3.83
CA TRP A 279 -7.23 -15.53 2.64
C TRP A 279 -8.41 -16.44 2.28
N ARG A 280 -8.20 -17.76 2.29
CA ARG A 280 -9.26 -18.75 2.08
C ARG A 280 -10.35 -18.64 3.14
N ALA A 281 -9.99 -18.60 4.42
CA ALA A 281 -10.96 -18.45 5.50
C ALA A 281 -11.76 -17.14 5.40
N THR A 282 -11.11 -16.05 4.99
CA THR A 282 -11.80 -14.77 4.75
C THR A 282 -12.80 -14.90 3.61
N GLU A 283 -12.38 -15.45 2.47
CA GLU A 283 -13.24 -15.59 1.29
C GLU A 283 -14.41 -16.54 1.54
N GLN A 284 -14.14 -17.70 2.14
CA GLN A 284 -15.16 -18.66 2.53
C GLN A 284 -16.17 -18.03 3.51
N GLY A 285 -15.70 -17.29 4.51
CA GLY A 285 -16.58 -16.59 5.45
C GLY A 285 -17.43 -15.48 4.80
N LEU A 286 -17.01 -14.90 3.67
CA LEU A 286 -17.85 -13.98 2.90
C LEU A 286 -18.98 -14.70 2.15
N ILE A 287 -18.70 -15.92 1.67
CA ILE A 287 -19.67 -16.77 0.96
C ILE A 287 -20.67 -17.36 1.94
N ASP A 288 -20.19 -18.05 2.99
CA ASP A 288 -21.03 -18.75 3.96
C ASP A 288 -21.93 -17.80 4.75
N GLY A 289 -21.44 -16.58 5.01
CA GLY A 289 -22.21 -15.53 5.68
C GLY A 289 -23.08 -14.70 4.74
N GLU A 290 -23.21 -15.10 3.46
CA GLU A 290 -23.99 -14.40 2.43
C GLU A 290 -23.66 -12.90 2.28
N TRP A 291 -22.43 -12.49 2.61
CA TRP A 291 -22.04 -11.08 2.63
C TRP A 291 -22.01 -10.44 1.23
N TYR A 292 -21.89 -11.28 0.21
CA TYR A 292 -22.05 -10.90 -1.20
C TYR A 292 -23.51 -10.58 -1.59
N MET A 293 -24.48 -11.11 -0.84
CA MET A 293 -25.92 -10.98 -1.05
C MET A 293 -26.50 -10.04 0.01
N GLY A 294 -26.27 -8.75 -0.15
CA GLY A 294 -26.81 -7.71 0.71
C GLY A 294 -28.05 -7.03 0.14
N ALA A 295 -28.83 -6.39 1.03
CA ALA A 295 -29.76 -5.34 0.64
C ALA A 295 -29.02 -4.27 -0.18
N ALA A 296 -29.73 -3.68 -1.15
CA ALA A 296 -29.19 -2.64 -2.01
C ALA A 296 -28.58 -1.53 -1.15
N ASP A 297 -27.31 -1.23 -1.38
CA ASP A 297 -26.63 -0.09 -0.78
C ASP A 297 -26.18 0.90 -1.85
N SER A 298 -26.14 2.18 -1.50
CA SER A 298 -25.78 3.25 -2.45
C SER A 298 -24.29 3.30 -2.75
N ILE A 299 -23.48 2.52 -2.04
CA ILE A 299 -22.02 2.57 -2.10
C ILE A 299 -21.49 1.59 -3.15
N CYS A 300 -22.01 0.37 -3.22
CA CYS A 300 -21.46 -0.67 -4.07
C CYS A 300 -21.94 -0.53 -5.52
N ALA A 301 -21.00 -0.55 -6.48
CA ALA A 301 -21.30 -0.57 -7.90
C ALA A 301 -22.31 -1.66 -8.29
N LEU A 302 -22.13 -2.87 -7.78
CA LEU A 302 -23.00 -4.01 -8.09
C LEU A 302 -24.42 -3.89 -7.50
N SER A 303 -24.61 -3.06 -6.47
CA SER A 303 -25.93 -2.80 -5.89
C SER A 303 -26.73 -1.77 -6.67
N ARG A 304 -26.05 -0.85 -7.40
CA ARG A 304 -26.70 0.23 -8.14
C ARG A 304 -27.14 -0.13 -9.56
N VAL A 305 -26.68 -1.27 -10.09
CA VAL A 305 -26.93 -1.72 -11.47
C VAL A 305 -28.19 -2.59 -11.57
N LYS A 306 -28.91 -2.80 -10.46
CA LYS A 306 -30.18 -3.55 -10.43
C LYS A 306 -31.39 -2.63 -10.49
#